data_AF-K0I1Z6-F1
#
_entry.id   AF-K0I1Z6-F1
#
_cell.length_a   1.000
_cell.length_b   1.000
_cell.length_c   1.000
_cell.angle_alpha   90.00
_cell.angle_beta   90.00
_cell.angle_gamma   90.00
#
_symmetry.space_group_name_H-M   'P 1'
#
loop_
_entity.id
_entity.type
_entity.pdbx_description
1 polymer ?
#
loop_
_entity_poly.entity_id
_entity_poly.type
_entity_poly.pdbx_seq_one_letter_code
_entity_poly.pdbx_strand_id
1 'polypeptide(L)'
;MDDDNQIHVPPSFMAVYTDARGRLTEKADAVRTRYELCEDLAGHLVEHAQTLYHVQAPSETEILQRIHAGLCTAESGVSVPEATWIVTRLAELLVWQCPLLQAPPPTPVDDAPPGLPSR
;
A
#
# COMPACT_ATOMS: atom_id res chain seq x y z
N MET A 1 -22.57 12.88 -22.05
CA MET A 1 -22.97 11.83 -21.11
C MET A 1 -22.13 12.11 -19.89
N ASP A 2 -22.75 12.72 -18.90
CA ASP A 2 -22.10 13.33 -17.74
C ASP A 2 -21.43 12.24 -16.89
N ASP A 3 -20.12 12.42 -16.73
CA ASP A 3 -19.16 11.55 -16.06
C ASP A 3 -19.33 11.65 -14.52
N ASP A 4 -20.56 11.44 -14.05
CA ASP A 4 -20.94 11.53 -12.64
C ASP A 4 -20.61 10.23 -11.90
N ASN A 5 -19.44 9.63 -12.20
CA ASN A 5 -18.83 8.66 -11.31
C ASN A 5 -18.23 9.44 -10.13
N GLN A 6 -19.10 9.99 -9.28
CA GLN A 6 -18.74 10.61 -8.01
C GLN A 6 -18.28 9.53 -7.04
N ILE A 7 -17.11 8.97 -7.32
CA ILE A 7 -16.42 8.12 -6.37
C ILE A 7 -16.10 8.99 -5.17
N HIS A 8 -16.80 8.69 -4.09
CA HIS A 8 -16.59 9.31 -2.80
C HIS A 8 -15.36 8.67 -2.18
N VAL A 9 -14.22 9.36 -2.27
CA VAL A 9 -12.98 8.92 -1.64
C VAL A 9 -13.19 8.96 -0.11
N PRO A 10 -13.07 7.83 0.60
CA PRO A 10 -13.29 7.79 2.03
C PRO A 10 -12.22 8.59 2.78
N PRO A 11 -12.55 9.19 3.94
CA PRO A 11 -11.60 9.97 4.73
C PRO A 11 -10.37 9.16 5.16
N SER A 12 -10.51 7.85 5.34
CA SER A 12 -9.38 6.95 5.63
C SER A 12 -8.33 6.94 4.51
N PHE A 13 -8.74 7.08 3.24
CA PHE A 13 -7.80 7.17 2.12
C PHE A 13 -7.29 8.60 1.94
N MET A 14 -8.14 9.62 2.11
CA MET A 14 -7.68 11.01 2.07
C MET A 14 -6.56 11.28 3.09
N ALA A 15 -6.60 10.63 4.25
CA ALA A 15 -5.55 10.71 5.26
C ALA A 15 -4.16 10.29 4.74
N VAL A 16 -4.07 9.38 3.75
CA VAL A 16 -2.82 8.98 3.08
C VAL A 16 -2.18 10.16 2.34
N TYR A 17 -3.00 11.05 1.79
CA TYR A 17 -2.60 12.23 1.03
C TYR A 17 -2.72 13.53 1.82
N THR A 18 -2.94 13.47 3.13
CA THR A 18 -3.07 14.66 3.96
C THR A 18 -1.76 14.95 4.66
N ASP A 19 -1.25 16.18 4.51
CA ASP A 19 -0.06 16.64 5.22
C ASP A 19 -0.33 16.88 6.71
N ALA A 20 0.72 17.09 7.51
CA ALA A 20 0.60 17.39 8.94
C ALA A 20 -0.22 18.67 9.27
N ARG A 21 -0.55 19.49 8.26
CA ARG A 21 -1.35 20.71 8.36
C ARG A 21 -2.80 20.50 7.89
N GLY A 22 -3.18 19.28 7.52
CA GLY A 22 -4.53 18.96 7.07
C GLY A 22 -4.80 19.30 5.61
N ARG A 23 -3.77 19.54 4.78
CA ARG A 23 -3.94 19.86 3.35
C ARG A 23 -3.60 18.65 2.50
N LEU A 24 -4.34 18.47 1.41
CA LEU A 24 -4.00 17.45 0.42
C LEU A 24 -2.65 17.77 -0.24
N THR A 25 -1.75 16.79 -0.25
CA THR A 25 -0.45 16.85 -0.92
C THR A 25 -0.60 16.79 -2.43
N GLU A 26 -1.67 16.15 -2.92
CA GLU A 26 -2.01 15.98 -4.32
C GLU A 26 -3.37 16.61 -4.66
N LYS A 27 -3.68 16.76 -5.95
CA LYS A 27 -5.00 17.24 -6.40
C LYS A 27 -6.07 16.19 -6.11
N ALA A 28 -7.28 16.64 -5.76
CA ALA A 28 -8.41 15.74 -5.46
C ALA A 28 -8.71 14.73 -6.58
N ASP A 29 -8.55 15.15 -7.84
CA ASP A 29 -8.69 14.28 -9.01
C ASP A 29 -7.65 13.15 -9.04
N ALA A 30 -6.37 13.48 -8.83
CA ALA A 30 -5.29 12.50 -8.73
C ALA A 30 -5.51 11.54 -7.54
N VAL A 31 -5.95 12.05 -6.38
CA VAL A 31 -6.28 11.22 -5.22
C VAL A 31 -7.42 10.25 -5.52
N ARG A 32 -8.43 10.67 -6.30
CA ARG A 32 -9.51 9.78 -6.74
C ARG A 32 -8.99 8.66 -7.64
N THR A 33 -8.19 8.98 -8.66
CA THR A 33 -7.59 7.97 -9.53
C THR A 33 -6.74 6.97 -8.75
N ARG A 34 -5.96 7.46 -7.77
CA ARG A 34 -5.17 6.58 -6.90
C ARG A 34 -6.03 5.74 -5.98
N TYR A 35 -7.12 6.28 -5.45
CA TYR A 35 -8.09 5.53 -4.66
C TYR A 35 -8.70 4.38 -5.46
N GLU A 36 -9.17 4.63 -6.68
CA GLU A 36 -9.70 3.59 -7.56
C GLU A 36 -8.71 2.46 -7.80
N LEU A 37 -7.46 2.83 -8.13
CA LEU A 37 -6.39 1.86 -8.32
C LEU A 37 -6.14 1.01 -7.06
N CYS A 38 -6.09 1.66 -5.88
CA CYS A 38 -5.83 0.97 -4.62
C CYS A 38 -7.01 0.07 -4.20
N GLU A 39 -8.24 0.47 -4.48
CA GLU A 39 -9.45 -0.28 -4.17
C GLU A 39 -9.56 -1.53 -5.06
N ASP A 40 -9.37 -1.38 -6.37
CA ASP A 40 -9.32 -2.50 -7.32
C ASP A 40 -8.21 -3.50 -6.95
N LEU A 41 -7.02 -3.00 -6.61
CA LEU A 41 -5.91 -3.85 -6.20
C LEU A 41 -6.21 -4.59 -4.89
N ALA A 42 -6.83 -3.94 -3.90
CA ALA A 42 -7.26 -4.59 -2.67
C ALA A 42 -8.27 -5.71 -2.94
N GLY A 43 -9.23 -5.47 -3.85
CA GLY A 43 -10.18 -6.48 -4.32
C GLY A 43 -9.50 -7.69 -4.96
N HIS A 44 -8.58 -7.47 -5.90
CA HIS A 44 -7.82 -8.55 -6.54
C HIS A 44 -6.96 -9.35 -5.54
N LEU A 45 -6.41 -8.68 -4.52
CA LEU A 45 -5.60 -9.33 -3.49
C LEU A 45 -6.42 -10.23 -2.56
N VAL A 46 -7.75 -10.07 -2.47
CA VAL A 46 -8.63 -10.96 -1.67
C VAL A 46 -8.49 -12.40 -2.14
N GLU A 47 -8.65 -12.64 -3.44
CA GLU A 47 -8.56 -13.98 -4.03
C GLU A 47 -7.14 -14.56 -3.89
N HIS A 48 -6.13 -13.71 -4.05
CA HIS A 48 -4.73 -14.11 -3.87
C HIS A 48 -4.43 -14.51 -2.41
N ALA A 49 -4.86 -13.71 -1.44
CA ALA A 49 -4.68 -13.96 -0.02
C ALA A 49 -5.41 -15.23 0.43
N GLN A 50 -6.64 -15.44 -0.04
CA GLN A 50 -7.36 -16.69 0.19
C GLN A 50 -6.59 -17.89 -0.36
N THR A 51 -6.07 -17.80 -1.58
CA THR A 51 -5.26 -18.88 -2.16
C THR A 51 -4.01 -19.18 -1.32
N LEU A 52 -3.30 -18.14 -0.86
CA LEU A 52 -2.13 -18.29 0.01
C LEU A 52 -2.47 -18.94 1.36
N TYR A 53 -3.62 -18.58 1.94
CA TYR A 53 -4.10 -19.15 3.20
C TYR A 53 -4.39 -20.65 3.10
N HIS A 54 -4.97 -21.07 1.97
CA HIS A 54 -5.27 -22.49 1.76
C HIS A 54 -4.03 -23.33 1.40
N VAL A 55 -3.02 -22.73 0.74
CA VAL A 55 -1.91 -23.49 0.12
C VAL A 55 -0.59 -23.39 0.90
N GLN A 56 -0.28 -22.23 1.52
CA GLN A 56 1.08 -21.93 1.96
C GLN A 56 1.25 -21.57 3.44
N ALA A 57 0.29 -20.88 4.06
CA ALA A 57 0.48 -20.36 5.42
C ALA A 57 -0.80 -20.48 6.26
N PRO A 58 -0.72 -20.97 7.53
CA PRO A 58 -1.87 -21.02 8.42
C PRO A 58 -2.18 -19.67 9.11
N SER A 59 -1.36 -18.64 8.93
CA SER A 59 -1.47 -17.38 9.67
C SER A 59 -1.88 -16.21 8.77
N GLU A 60 -3.07 -15.65 9.01
CA GLU A 60 -3.60 -14.44 8.35
C GLU A 60 -2.60 -13.27 8.43
N THR A 61 -2.00 -13.06 9.60
CA THR A 61 -0.97 -12.05 9.85
C THR A 61 0.24 -12.18 8.92
N GLU A 62 0.74 -13.40 8.71
CA GLU A 62 1.91 -13.63 7.85
C GLU A 62 1.59 -13.37 6.38
N ILE A 63 0.36 -13.67 5.95
CA ILE A 63 -0.10 -13.40 4.59
C ILE A 63 -0.18 -11.88 4.37
N LEU A 64 -0.81 -11.15 5.28
CA LEU A 64 -0.93 -9.70 5.20
C LEU A 64 0.45 -9.01 5.21
N GLN A 65 1.37 -9.45 6.07
CA GLN A 65 2.75 -8.94 6.10
C GLN A 65 3.52 -9.23 4.81
N ARG A 66 3.37 -10.43 4.24
CA ARG A 66 4.03 -10.79 2.98
C ARG A 66 3.50 -9.98 1.81
N ILE A 67 2.18 -9.78 1.73
CA ILE A 67 1.56 -8.93 0.70
C ILE A 67 2.03 -7.48 0.86
N HIS A 68 2.05 -6.94 2.09
CA HIS A 68 2.56 -5.59 2.37
C HIS A 68 4.02 -5.41 1.95
N ALA A 69 4.88 -6.38 2.28
CA ALA A 69 6.28 -6.36 1.89
C ALA A 69 6.45 -6.36 0.36
N GLY A 70 5.63 -7.14 -0.34
CA GLY A 70 5.57 -7.13 -1.81
C GLY A 70 5.16 -5.77 -2.35
N LEU A 71 4.10 -5.17 -1.81
CA LEU A 71 3.59 -3.86 -2.23
C LEU A 71 4.56 -2.70 -1.96
N CYS A 72 5.44 -2.83 -0.97
CA CYS A 72 6.46 -1.81 -0.69
C CYS A 72 7.67 -1.85 -1.65
N THR A 73 7.71 -2.81 -2.58
CA THR A 73 8.75 -2.86 -3.61
C THR A 73 8.47 -1.88 -4.75
N ALA A 74 9.51 -1.42 -5.42
CA ALA A 74 9.39 -0.50 -6.55
C ALA A 74 8.55 -1.05 -7.71
N GLU A 75 8.45 -2.38 -7.84
CA GLU A 75 7.69 -3.06 -8.90
C GLU A 75 6.17 -2.90 -8.75
N SER A 76 5.70 -2.55 -7.54
CA SER A 76 4.27 -2.49 -7.24
C SER A 76 3.58 -1.21 -7.73
N GLY A 77 4.34 -0.16 -8.07
CA GLY A 77 3.77 1.11 -8.54
C GLY A 77 2.94 1.88 -7.49
N VAL A 78 2.99 1.45 -6.22
CA VAL A 78 2.35 2.09 -5.07
C VAL A 78 3.40 2.55 -4.07
N SER A 79 3.08 3.62 -3.36
CA SER A 79 3.89 4.12 -2.26
C SER A 79 3.64 3.31 -0.98
N VAL A 80 4.59 3.35 -0.05
CA VAL A 80 4.48 2.69 1.26
C VAL A 80 3.17 3.01 2.02
N PRO A 81 2.70 4.28 2.10
CA PRO A 81 1.45 4.56 2.79
C PRO A 81 0.22 4.05 2.03
N GLU A 82 0.24 4.00 0.69
CA GLU A 82 -0.81 3.35 -0.10
C GLU A 82 -0.81 1.84 0.13
N ALA A 83 0.36 1.19 0.10
CA ALA A 83 0.51 -0.23 0.39
C ALA A 83 -0.07 -0.59 1.77
N THR A 84 0.19 0.26 2.77
CA THR A 84 -0.37 0.10 4.12
C THR A 84 -1.89 0.21 4.12
N TRP A 85 -2.44 1.16 3.37
CA TRP A 85 -3.90 1.31 3.23
C TRP A 85 -4.53 0.12 2.51
N ILE A 86 -3.95 -0.33 1.39
CA ILE A 86 -4.42 -1.48 0.60
C ILE A 86 -4.50 -2.73 1.47
N VAL A 87 -3.46 -3.01 2.26
CA VAL A 87 -3.43 -4.20 3.14
C VAL A 87 -4.39 -4.08 4.31
N THR A 88 -4.60 -2.86 4.82
CA THR A 88 -5.64 -2.61 5.83
C THR A 88 -7.02 -2.89 5.27
N ARG A 89 -7.31 -2.41 4.05
CA ARG A 89 -8.58 -2.64 3.35
C ARG A 89 -8.80 -4.12 3.02
N LEU A 90 -7.74 -4.81 2.58
CA LEU A 90 -7.74 -6.24 2.35
C LEU A 90 -8.10 -7.03 3.62
N ALA A 91 -7.48 -6.68 4.76
CA ALA A 91 -7.80 -7.31 6.03
C ALA A 91 -9.27 -7.10 6.43
N GLU A 92 -9.81 -5.89 6.22
CA GLU A 92 -11.24 -5.62 6.46
C GLU A 92 -12.16 -6.44 5.55
N LEU A 93 -11.84 -6.57 4.26
CA LEU A 93 -12.63 -7.36 3.29
C LEU A 93 -12.66 -8.85 3.63
N LEU A 94 -11.53 -9.38 4.10
CA LEU A 94 -11.38 -10.77 4.54
C LEU A 94 -11.89 -11.00 5.97
N VAL A 95 -12.25 -9.94 6.69
CA VAL A 95 -12.62 -9.99 8.12
C VAL A 95 -11.47 -10.55 8.98
N TRP A 96 -10.23 -10.23 8.60
CA TRP A 96 -9.01 -10.62 9.30
C TRP A 96 -8.53 -9.54 10.25
N GLN A 97 -7.77 -9.93 11.28
CA GLN A 97 -7.12 -8.96 12.16
C GLN A 97 -5.98 -8.26 11.43
N CYS A 98 -6.05 -6.93 11.31
CA CYS A 98 -4.98 -6.15 10.70
C CYS A 98 -3.74 -6.15 11.62
N PRO A 99 -2.58 -6.67 11.18
CA PRO A 99 -1.38 -6.62 11.98
C PRO A 99 -0.74 -5.24 11.92
N LEU A 100 0.23 -5.00 12.80
CA LEU A 100 1.12 -3.85 12.66
C LEU A 100 1.97 -4.03 11.40
N LEU A 101 1.69 -3.22 10.38
CA LEU A 101 2.41 -3.21 9.11
C LEU A 101 3.67 -2.37 9.27
N GLN A 102 4.82 -3.04 9.39
CA GLN A 102 6.11 -2.37 9.48
C GLN A 102 6.53 -1.91 8.08
N ALA A 103 6.75 -0.60 7.91
CA ALA A 103 7.39 -0.10 6.71
C ALA A 103 8.77 -0.78 6.58
N PRO A 104 9.16 -1.25 5.37
CA PRO A 104 10.49 -1.80 5.19
C PRO A 104 11.52 -0.74 5.60
N PRO A 105 12.63 -1.14 6.24
CA PRO A 105 13.70 -0.20 6.54
C PRO A 105 14.13 0.46 5.23
N PRO A 106 14.39 1.78 5.22
CA PRO A 106 14.95 2.43 4.05
C PRO A 106 16.21 1.65 3.70
N THR A 107 16.25 1.05 2.50
CA THR A 107 17.48 0.42 2.02
C THR A 107 18.56 1.48 2.12
N PRO A 108 19.66 1.22 2.86
CA PRO A 108 20.77 2.15 2.86
C PRO A 108 21.20 2.26 1.40
N VAL A 109 20.91 3.40 0.79
CA VAL A 109 21.52 3.77 -0.47
C VAL A 109 23.01 3.70 -0.19
N ASP A 110 23.70 2.81 -0.88
CA ASP A 110 25.16 2.68 -0.82
C ASP A 110 25.73 3.96 -1.45
N ASP A 111 25.68 5.07 -0.70
CA ASP A 111 26.51 6.24 -0.91
C ASP A 111 27.87 5.94 -0.26
N ALA A 112 28.50 4.85 -0.73
CA ALA A 112 29.90 4.62 -0.45
C ALA A 112 30.68 5.56 -1.39
N PRO A 113 31.38 6.59 -0.87
CA PRO A 113 32.26 7.37 -1.73
C PRO A 113 33.30 6.40 -2.32
N PRO A 114 33.59 6.44 -3.63
CA PRO A 114 34.61 5.59 -4.21
C PRO A 114 35.92 5.84 -3.48
N GLY A 115 36.40 4.80 -2.80
CA GLY A 115 37.62 4.83 -2.00
C GLY A 115 38.76 5.43 -2.81
N LEU A 116 39.39 6.46 -2.24
CA LEU A 116 40.58 7.09 -2.78
C LEU A 116 41.65 6.00 -3.03
N PRO A 117 42.32 5.96 -4.19
CA PRO A 117 43.41 5.00 -4.41
C PRO A 117 44.56 5.33 -3.45
N SER A 118 44.90 4.39 -2.58
CA SER A 118 46.12 4.43 -1.78
C SER A 118 47.34 4.29 -2.68
N ARG A 119 47.98 5.45 -2.91
CA ARG A 119 49.41 5.77 -3.09
C ARG A 119 50.37 4.68 -3.56
#